data_AF-A0A3N4MP91-F1
#
_entry.id   AF-A0A3N4MP91-F1
#
_cell.length_a   1.000
_cell.length_b   1.000
_cell.length_c   1.000
_cell.angle_alpha   90.00
_cell.angle_beta   90.00
_cell.angle_gamma   90.00
#
_symmetry.space_group_name_H-M   'P 1'
#
loop_
_entity.id
_entity.type
_entity.pdbx_description
1 polymer ?
#
loop_
_entity_poly.entity_id
_entity_poly.type
_entity_poly.pdbx_seq_one_letter_code
_entity_poly.pdbx_strand_id
1 'polypeptide(L)'
;MTLHEGGERLPKAHESPQRKERRQSCETVQTLGAEHPLKYLPHSAGIPKSSFHYHIGKTGPDAAAKTAVGEVCRRHKGRYGHRRIAAVLSRNKKKVRRIMGLLGLKAKVRSKKAYRPQTVGEASDN
;
A
#
# COMPACT_ATOMS: atom_id res chain seq x y z
N MET A 1 -45.71 -2.88 9.03
CA MET A 1 -44.37 -3.23 9.57
C MET A 1 -43.35 -2.94 8.48
N THR A 2 -42.78 -1.73 8.49
CA THR A 2 -41.77 -1.30 7.51
C THR A 2 -40.44 -1.92 7.89
N LEU A 3 -39.98 -2.89 7.10
CA LEU A 3 -38.67 -3.51 7.24
C LEU A 3 -37.61 -2.44 6.93
N HIS A 4 -36.84 -2.07 7.94
CA HIS A 4 -35.67 -1.22 7.81
C HIS A 4 -34.59 -2.04 7.11
N GLU A 5 -34.37 -1.81 5.82
CA GLU A 5 -33.31 -2.46 5.06
C GLU A 5 -31.95 -2.11 5.69
N GLY A 6 -31.18 -3.17 5.96
CA GLY A 6 -29.91 -3.08 6.64
C GLY A 6 -28.93 -2.21 5.86
N GLY A 7 -28.34 -1.22 6.53
CA GLY A 7 -27.27 -0.41 5.98
C GLY A 7 -26.06 -1.27 5.66
N GLU A 8 -25.89 -1.60 4.38
CA GLU A 8 -24.72 -2.30 3.87
C GLU A 8 -23.45 -1.53 4.25
N ARG A 9 -22.56 -2.17 5.01
CA ARG A 9 -21.22 -1.64 5.31
C ARG A 9 -20.39 -1.63 4.03
N LEU A 10 -20.35 -0.49 3.35
CA LEU A 10 -19.48 -0.28 2.21
C LEU A 10 -18.01 -0.54 2.60
N PRO A 11 -17.24 -1.30 1.79
CA PRO A 11 -15.84 -1.57 2.06
C PRO A 11 -15.07 -0.25 2.13
N LYS A 12 -14.14 -0.14 3.09
CA LYS A 12 -13.37 1.08 3.42
C LYS A 12 -12.53 1.66 2.24
N ALA A 13 -12.53 0.99 1.09
CA ALA A 13 -11.83 1.33 -0.14
C ALA A 13 -12.75 1.71 -1.32
N HIS A 14 -14.07 1.87 -1.13
CA HIS A 14 -14.94 2.48 -2.13
C HIS A 14 -14.59 3.97 -2.27
N GLU A 15 -14.10 4.35 -3.44
CA GLU A 15 -13.92 5.75 -3.80
C GLU A 15 -15.27 6.30 -4.27
N SER A 16 -15.85 7.24 -3.51
CA SER A 16 -17.12 7.87 -3.89
C SER A 16 -17.03 8.46 -5.31
N PRO A 17 -18.07 8.36 -6.15
CA PRO A 17 -18.05 8.82 -7.54
C PRO A 17 -17.51 10.25 -7.69
N GLN A 18 -17.96 11.13 -6.80
CA GLN A 18 -17.57 12.54 -6.77
C GLN A 18 -16.08 12.77 -6.45
N ARG A 19 -15.43 11.84 -5.73
CA ARG A 19 -13.99 11.88 -5.44
C ARG A 19 -13.16 11.46 -6.65
N LYS A 20 -13.69 10.52 -7.45
CA LYS A 20 -13.06 10.05 -8.68
C LYS A 20 -13.09 11.14 -9.77
N GLU A 21 -14.23 11.82 -9.95
CA GLU A 21 -14.35 12.97 -10.86
C GLU A 21 -13.40 14.11 -10.48
N ARG A 22 -13.36 14.50 -9.20
CA ARG A 22 -12.44 15.53 -8.71
C ARG A 22 -10.98 15.19 -8.97
N ARG A 23 -10.62 13.91 -8.85
CA ARG A 23 -9.28 13.42 -9.17
C ARG A 23 -8.96 13.58 -10.66
N GLN A 24 -9.89 13.21 -11.54
CA GLN A 24 -9.73 13.38 -12.99
C GLN A 24 -9.58 14.85 -13.37
N SER A 25 -10.41 15.74 -12.83
CA SER A 25 -10.28 17.18 -13.07
C SER A 25 -8.93 17.73 -12.59
N CYS A 26 -8.43 17.26 -11.43
CA CYS A 26 -7.10 17.65 -10.94
C CYS A 26 -5.96 17.12 -11.82
N GLU A 27 -6.09 15.89 -12.34
CA GLU A 27 -5.11 15.31 -13.28
C GLU A 27 -5.08 16.12 -14.59
N THR A 28 -6.25 16.48 -15.15
CA THR A 28 -6.32 17.34 -16.34
C THR A 28 -5.66 18.72 -16.13
N VAL A 29 -5.93 19.37 -15.00
CA VAL A 29 -5.30 20.65 -14.65
C VAL A 29 -3.80 20.50 -14.44
N GLN A 30 -3.33 19.37 -13.90
CA GLN A 30 -1.90 19.10 -13.77
C GLN A 30 -1.22 18.96 -15.13
N THR A 31 -1.86 18.29 -16.10
CA THR A 31 -1.34 18.17 -17.47
C THR A 31 -1.25 19.53 -18.15
N LEU A 32 -2.29 20.36 -18.03
CA LEU A 32 -2.33 21.73 -18.56
C LEU A 32 -1.31 22.66 -17.88
N GLY A 33 -0.99 22.40 -16.61
CA GLY A 33 0.01 23.14 -15.84
C GLY A 33 1.46 22.95 -16.31
N ALA A 34 1.73 22.00 -17.21
CA ALA A 34 3.04 21.86 -17.85
C ALA A 34 3.31 23.00 -18.86
N GLU A 35 2.24 23.57 -19.44
CA GLU A 35 2.31 24.63 -20.46
C GLU A 35 1.87 26.00 -19.92
N HIS A 36 1.15 26.03 -18.79
CA HIS A 36 0.59 27.26 -18.21
C HIS A 36 0.91 27.43 -16.72
N PRO A 37 1.03 28.68 -16.22
CA PRO A 37 1.29 28.95 -14.82
C PRO A 37 0.13 28.48 -13.91
N LEU A 38 0.44 27.52 -13.04
CA LEU A 38 -0.47 26.86 -12.08
C LEU A 38 -1.14 27.77 -11.02
N LYS A 39 -0.84 29.08 -11.01
CA LYS A 39 -1.38 30.01 -10.01
C LYS A 39 -2.89 30.21 -10.14
N TYR A 40 -3.41 30.30 -11.36
CA TYR A 40 -4.82 30.61 -11.65
C TYR A 40 -5.59 29.41 -12.21
N LEU A 41 -4.88 28.43 -12.77
CA LEU A 41 -5.45 27.30 -13.48
C LEU A 41 -6.44 26.45 -12.66
N PRO A 42 -6.18 26.10 -11.38
CA PRO A 42 -7.14 25.35 -10.58
C PRO A 42 -8.41 26.16 -10.27
N HIS A 43 -8.26 27.48 -10.14
CA HIS A 43 -9.37 28.39 -9.85
C HIS A 43 -10.29 28.53 -11.08
N SER A 44 -9.71 28.69 -12.28
CA SER A 44 -10.46 28.72 -13.54
C SER A 44 -11.18 27.41 -13.84
N ALA A 45 -10.64 26.27 -13.40
CA ALA A 45 -11.26 24.95 -13.53
C ALA A 45 -12.34 24.64 -12.47
N GLY A 46 -12.63 25.58 -11.55
CA GLY A 46 -13.61 25.38 -10.48
C GLY A 46 -13.16 24.42 -9.37
N ILE A 47 -11.85 24.14 -9.26
CA ILE A 47 -11.29 23.19 -8.29
C ILE A 47 -10.72 23.97 -7.09
N PRO A 48 -11.10 23.63 -5.84
CA PRO A 48 -10.49 24.22 -4.66
C PRO A 48 -8.98 23.95 -4.61
N LYS A 49 -8.19 24.98 -4.29
CA LYS A 49 -6.71 24.89 -4.20
C LYS A 49 -6.24 23.78 -3.26
N SER A 50 -6.95 23.57 -2.14
CA SER A 50 -6.69 22.46 -1.20
C SER A 50 -6.90 21.09 -1.82
N SER A 51 -7.95 20.92 -2.64
CA SER A 51 -8.24 19.69 -3.37
C SER A 51 -7.14 19.43 -4.40
N PHE A 52 -6.77 20.45 -5.17
CA PHE A 52 -5.71 20.35 -6.18
C PHE A 52 -4.38 19.87 -5.56
N HIS A 53 -3.90 20.52 -4.51
CA HIS A 53 -2.65 20.12 -3.85
C HIS A 53 -2.74 18.75 -3.16
N TYR A 54 -3.92 18.33 -2.68
CA TYR A 54 -4.14 16.99 -2.14
C TYR A 54 -3.93 15.89 -3.19
N HIS A 55 -4.26 16.16 -4.45
CA HIS A 55 -4.14 15.20 -5.54
C HIS A 55 -2.73 15.18 -6.17
N ILE A 56 -2.05 16.32 -6.25
CA ILE A 56 -0.71 16.46 -6.88
C ILE A 56 0.38 15.61 -6.20
N GLY A 57 0.32 15.37 -4.89
CA GLY A 57 1.41 14.72 -4.14
C GLY A 57 1.42 13.18 -4.17
N LYS A 58 0.46 12.54 -4.86
CA LYS A 58 0.28 11.06 -4.79
C LYS A 58 0.89 10.27 -5.95
N THR A 59 1.46 10.95 -6.94
CA THR A 59 2.07 10.29 -8.10
C THR A 59 3.42 9.67 -7.72
N GLY A 60 3.34 8.48 -7.12
CA GLY A 60 4.40 7.46 -7.12
C GLY A 60 5.79 7.83 -6.58
N PRO A 61 5.94 8.37 -5.35
CA PRO A 61 7.27 8.57 -4.72
C PRO A 61 8.00 7.25 -4.44
N ASP A 62 7.37 6.11 -4.73
CA ASP A 62 7.88 4.78 -4.48
C ASP A 62 8.57 4.14 -5.69
N ALA A 63 8.71 4.82 -6.84
CA ALA A 63 9.32 4.23 -8.04
C ALA A 63 10.74 3.69 -7.75
N ALA A 64 11.61 4.54 -7.21
CA ALA A 64 12.96 4.14 -6.79
C ALA A 64 12.94 3.05 -5.70
N ALA A 65 12.00 3.13 -4.77
CA ALA A 65 11.87 2.15 -3.69
C ALA A 65 11.38 0.78 -4.19
N LYS A 66 10.52 0.75 -5.22
CA LYS A 66 10.08 -0.50 -5.89
C LYS A 66 11.25 -1.18 -6.56
N THR A 67 12.07 -0.43 -7.31
CA THR A 67 13.27 -0.94 -7.98
C THR A 67 14.24 -1.54 -6.97
N ALA A 68 14.63 -0.76 -5.94
CA ALA A 68 15.57 -1.22 -4.93
C ALA A 68 15.09 -2.46 -4.16
N VAL A 69 13.79 -2.54 -3.80
CA VAL A 69 13.22 -3.72 -3.14
C VAL A 69 13.24 -4.94 -4.06
N GLY A 70 12.94 -4.75 -5.35
CA GLY A 70 13.01 -5.82 -6.36
C GLY A 70 14.42 -6.36 -6.54
N GLU A 71 15.41 -5.49 -6.63
CA GLU A 71 16.82 -5.86 -6.77
C GLU A 71 17.34 -6.67 -5.59
N VAL A 72 17.07 -6.22 -4.36
CA VAL A 72 17.47 -6.95 -3.15
C VAL A 72 16.77 -8.31 -3.09
N CYS A 73 15.50 -8.38 -3.47
CA CYS A 73 14.77 -9.64 -3.54
C CYS A 73 15.42 -10.63 -4.53
N ARG A 74 15.77 -10.16 -5.73
CA ARG A 74 16.44 -10.95 -6.78
C ARG A 74 17.82 -11.42 -6.33
N ARG A 75 18.64 -10.52 -5.78
CA ARG A 75 19.99 -10.81 -5.26
C ARG A 75 19.97 -11.92 -4.22
N HIS A 76 18.97 -11.93 -3.34
CA HIS A 76 18.84 -12.92 -2.27
C HIS A 76 17.89 -14.08 -2.61
N LYS A 77 17.56 -14.28 -3.91
CA LYS A 77 16.72 -15.39 -4.40
C LYS A 77 15.37 -15.51 -3.65
N GLY A 78 14.78 -14.37 -3.27
CA GLY A 78 13.51 -14.31 -2.55
C GLY A 78 13.55 -14.80 -1.09
N ARG A 79 14.72 -15.04 -0.49
CA ARG A 79 14.82 -15.52 0.92
C ARG A 79 14.56 -14.42 1.95
N TYR A 80 14.64 -13.16 1.54
CA TYR A 80 14.55 -12.02 2.44
C TYR A 80 13.11 -11.51 2.49
N GLY A 81 12.58 -11.38 3.72
CA GLY A 81 11.33 -10.67 3.98
C GLY A 81 11.56 -9.18 4.21
N HIS A 82 10.45 -8.44 4.32
CA HIS A 82 10.47 -6.98 4.48
C HIS A 82 11.35 -6.49 5.63
N ARG A 83 11.54 -7.26 6.71
CA ARG A 83 12.47 -6.94 7.80
C ARG A 83 13.94 -6.92 7.34
N ARG A 84 14.38 -7.97 6.63
CA ARG A 84 15.76 -8.08 6.13
C ARG A 84 16.02 -7.08 5.00
N ILE A 85 15.07 -6.93 4.09
CA ILE A 85 15.16 -5.94 2.99
C ILE A 85 15.25 -4.51 3.56
N ALA A 86 14.44 -4.19 4.57
CA ALA A 86 14.50 -2.89 5.24
C ALA A 86 15.86 -2.61 5.90
N ALA A 87 16.50 -3.62 6.48
CA ALA A 87 17.83 -3.50 7.06
C ALA A 87 18.90 -3.25 6.00
N VAL A 88 18.84 -3.97 4.86
CA VAL A 88 19.78 -3.78 3.74
C VAL A 88 19.64 -2.39 3.10
N LEU A 89 18.41 -1.90 2.98
CA LEU A 89 18.14 -0.60 2.34
C LEU A 89 18.18 0.58 3.32
N SER A 90 18.35 0.34 4.63
CA SER A 90 18.17 1.36 5.69
C SER A 90 16.85 2.15 5.54
N ARG A 91 15.74 1.45 5.25
CA ARG A 91 14.41 2.04 5.04
C ARG A 91 13.39 1.53 6.06
N ASN A 92 12.23 2.21 6.16
CA ASN A 92 11.16 1.80 7.05
C ASN A 92 10.52 0.46 6.63
N LYS A 93 10.53 -0.53 7.53
CA LYS A 93 9.95 -1.88 7.33
C LYS A 93 8.48 -1.91 6.92
N LYS A 94 7.68 -0.92 7.34
CA LYS A 94 6.26 -0.80 6.93
C LYS A 94 6.14 -0.42 5.45
N LYS A 95 6.97 0.53 4.98
CA LYS A 95 7.01 0.94 3.56
C LYS A 95 7.44 -0.22 2.67
N VAL A 96 8.49 -0.94 3.06
CA VAL A 96 8.96 -2.13 2.35
C VAL A 96 7.88 -3.21 2.30
N ARG A 97 7.18 -3.48 3.41
CA ARG A 97 6.06 -4.44 3.42
C ARG A 97 4.96 -4.05 2.44
N ARG A 98 4.55 -2.78 2.40
CA ARG A 98 3.55 -2.28 1.44
C ARG A 98 4.04 -2.47 0.00
N ILE A 99 5.28 -2.08 -0.30
CA ILE A 99 5.88 -2.19 -1.64
C ILE A 99 5.96 -3.66 -2.08
N MET A 100 6.40 -4.56 -1.21
CA MET A 100 6.39 -6.00 -1.49
C MET A 100 4.99 -6.51 -1.81
N GLY A 101 3.96 -6.05 -1.07
CA GLY A 101 2.57 -6.38 -1.36
C GLY A 101 2.10 -5.87 -2.72
N LEU A 102 2.43 -4.62 -3.07
CA LEU A 102 2.14 -4.03 -4.39
C LEU A 102 2.83 -4.77 -5.54
N LEU A 103 4.03 -5.32 -5.30
CA LEU A 103 4.81 -6.06 -6.29
C LEU A 103 4.53 -7.58 -6.26
N GLY A 104 3.64 -8.06 -5.39
CA GLY A 104 3.39 -9.49 -5.20
C GLY A 104 4.58 -10.30 -4.65
N LEU A 105 5.61 -9.64 -4.13
CA LEU A 105 6.83 -10.29 -3.65
C LEU A 105 6.60 -10.91 -2.27
N LYS A 106 6.84 -12.22 -2.16
CA LYS A 106 6.83 -12.93 -0.88
C LYS A 106 8.19 -13.56 -0.60
N ALA A 107 8.56 -13.56 0.68
CA ALA A 107 9.77 -14.22 1.11
C ALA A 107 9.55 -15.73 1.22
N LYS A 108 10.49 -16.52 0.72
CA LYS A 108 10.55 -17.97 0.90
C LYS A 108 10.97 -18.29 2.34
N VAL A 109 10.00 -18.34 3.25
CA VAL A 109 10.21 -18.70 4.66
C VAL A 109 9.60 -20.09 4.89
N ARG A 110 10.38 -21.00 5.48
CA ARG A 110 9.89 -22.31 5.91
C ARG A 110 8.91 -22.11 7.06
N SER A 111 7.73 -22.71 7.00
CA SER A 111 6.82 -22.77 8.15
C SER A 111 7.51 -23.48 9.32
N LYS A 112 7.41 -22.91 10.52
CA LYS A 112 7.92 -23.59 11.73
C LYS A 112 7.04 -24.81 11.96
N LYS A 113 7.63 -26.00 12.12
CA LYS A 113 6.88 -27.20 12.54
C LYS A 113 6.28 -26.91 13.93
N ALA A 114 5.00 -27.24 14.10
CA ALA A 114 4.35 -27.18 15.40
C ALA A 114 5.13 -28.06 16.39
N TYR A 115 5.41 -27.50 17.56
CA TYR A 115 6.05 -28.23 18.65
C TYR A 115 5.04 -29.28 19.16
N ARG A 116 5.35 -30.57 18.97
CA ARG A 116 4.63 -31.66 19.63
C ARG A 116 5.30 -31.88 20.99
N PRO A 117 4.62 -31.63 22.13
CA PRO A 117 5.14 -32.06 23.41
C PRO A 117 5.24 -33.59 23.39
N GLN A 118 6.38 -34.09 23.84
CA GLN A 118 6.61 -35.53 24.05
C GLN A 118 5.68 -35.95 25.18
N THR A 119 4.90 -37.01 24.98
CA THR A 119 4.04 -37.60 26.01
C THR A 119 4.93 -37.97 27.19
N VAL A 120 4.80 -37.24 28.29
CA VAL A 120 5.42 -37.58 29.58
C VAL A 120 4.99 -39.00 29.93
N GLY A 121 5.98 -39.86 30.21
CA GLY A 121 5.82 -41.30 30.39
C GLY A 121 4.76 -41.64 31.44
N GLU A 122 4.07 -42.75 31.21
CA GLU A 122 3.17 -43.37 32.16
C GLU A 122 3.95 -43.64 33.45
N ALA A 123 3.45 -43.11 34.58
CA ALA A 123 3.98 -43.45 35.89
C ALA A 123 3.63 -44.92 36.17
N SER A 124 4.64 -45.74 36.43
CA SER A 124 4.41 -47.09 36.97
C SER A 124 4.01 -46.95 38.44
N ASP A 125 2.83 -47.45 38.79
CA ASP A 125 2.45 -47.65 40.18
C ASP A 125 3.32 -48.77 40.78
N ASN A 126 3.93 -48.51 41.94
CA ASN A 126 4.65 -49.48 42.76
C ASN A 126 3.93 -49.66 44.09
#